data_AF-A0A838TZ05-F1
#
_entry.id   AF-A0A838TZ05-F1
#
_cell.length_a   1.000
_cell.length_b   1.000
_cell.length_c   1.000
_cell.angle_alpha   90.00
_cell.angle_beta   90.00
_cell.angle_gamma   90.00
#
_symmetry.space_group_name_H-M   'P 1'
#
loop_
_entity.id
_entity.type
_entity.pdbx_description
1 polymer ?
#
loop_
_entity_poly.entity_id
_entity_poly.type
_entity_poly.pdbx_seq_one_letter_code
_entity_poly.pdbx_strand_id
1 'polypeptide(L)'
;MTKKNNTNKTKEKKITISDILDENNDKTEIYKDIFQFIILKGKENSKNEIDPQQYFSNSGFRVWDLSKWLLKNNRELSEKFQGSHQSTYSKTHSKIQNVTTLLSNLEELNLIVKGEKVPSLRNYKIETEIYNLSLDGILIASLIDFKKLQKGTSKYRSALESLFKLWVKYIPQGSKDHNNSNYHFLIRFLKNCVEKYDDILLDFLKFLRECKSDLVFNFSELRYKINNTIFKRLIVNKEFRNLYYNVLKDYEADEMYLKNLQQLIKHQFKLDIETQIERYSSRFLNFPSYDMKRYQWSNKPRNQHLSYEEVIENNYDNDVYKERVFDYNIKNQWEKKRNENLINFNKITLIVKCDKCNQIYPYSFETEKEIIDKIICINCNQSKLKFYDFDNESNSLYLQEMFPR
;
A
#
# COMPACT_ATOMS: atom_id res chain seq x y z
N MET A 1 -21.68 52.08 19.36
CA MET A 1 -20.37 51.43 19.13
C MET A 1 -20.25 50.24 20.06
N THR A 2 -20.52 49.03 19.57
CA THR A 2 -20.33 47.78 20.31
C THR A 2 -19.57 46.82 19.41
N LYS A 3 -18.25 46.71 19.64
CA LYS A 3 -17.40 45.72 18.96
C LYS A 3 -17.68 44.35 19.55
N LYS A 4 -18.33 43.48 18.77
CA LYS A 4 -18.35 42.03 19.01
C LYS A 4 -17.00 41.46 18.60
N ASN A 5 -16.23 40.98 19.58
CA ASN A 5 -15.06 40.16 19.34
C ASN A 5 -15.51 38.73 18.98
N ASN A 6 -15.45 38.39 17.70
CA ASN A 6 -15.53 37.00 17.23
C ASN A 6 -14.15 36.34 17.41
N THR A 7 -13.96 35.63 18.51
CA THR A 7 -12.86 34.67 18.63
C THR A 7 -13.29 33.36 17.95
N ASN A 8 -12.86 33.18 16.70
CA ASN A 8 -12.90 31.88 16.05
C ASN A 8 -11.97 30.91 16.80
N LYS A 9 -12.54 30.06 17.67
CA LYS A 9 -11.85 28.87 18.17
C LYS A 9 -11.66 27.91 16.99
N THR A 10 -10.47 27.86 16.42
CA THR A 10 -10.02 26.78 15.55
C THR A 10 -10.17 25.46 16.32
N LYS A 11 -11.10 24.59 15.89
CA LYS A 11 -11.21 23.23 16.43
C LYS A 11 -9.88 22.52 16.17
N GLU A 12 -9.19 22.11 17.22
CA GLU A 12 -8.00 21.26 17.08
C GLU A 12 -8.38 19.98 16.33
N LYS A 13 -7.65 19.69 15.25
CA LYS A 13 -7.86 18.49 14.43
C LYS A 13 -7.51 17.27 15.29
N LYS A 14 -8.45 16.33 15.45
CA LYS A 14 -8.19 15.04 16.12
C LYS A 14 -7.10 14.27 15.36
N ILE A 15 -6.19 13.65 16.11
CA ILE A 15 -5.09 12.83 15.59
C ILE A 15 -5.66 11.51 15.07
N THR A 16 -5.10 11.01 13.96
CA THR A 16 -5.44 9.72 13.36
C THR A 16 -4.24 8.77 13.34
N ILE A 17 -4.50 7.48 13.11
CA ILE A 17 -3.44 6.48 12.90
C ILE A 17 -2.54 6.86 11.71
N SER A 18 -3.13 7.41 10.65
CA SER A 18 -2.39 7.87 9.47
C SER A 18 -1.40 8.97 9.84
N ASP A 19 -1.81 9.93 10.69
CA ASP A 19 -0.94 11.00 11.16
C ASP A 19 0.25 10.48 11.98
N ILE A 20 0.08 9.39 12.74
CA ILE A 20 1.16 8.75 13.52
C ILE A 20 2.16 8.04 12.59
N LEU A 21 1.67 7.43 11.50
CA LEU A 21 2.50 6.69 10.55
C LEU A 21 3.20 7.59 9.52
N ASP A 22 2.77 8.84 9.36
CA ASP A 22 3.38 9.83 8.47
C ASP A 22 4.69 10.35 9.05
N GLU A 23 5.79 10.17 8.32
CA GLU A 23 7.13 10.58 8.75
C GLU A 23 7.33 12.09 8.74
N ASN A 24 6.59 12.81 7.90
CA ASN A 24 6.74 14.26 7.73
C ASN A 24 5.87 15.08 8.69
N ASN A 25 5.15 14.41 9.59
CA ASN A 25 4.27 15.07 10.55
C ASN A 25 4.97 15.26 11.89
N ASP A 26 5.61 16.42 12.09
CA ASP A 26 6.28 16.78 13.34
C ASP A 26 5.32 16.80 14.54
N LYS A 27 4.02 17.06 14.31
CA LYS A 27 3.02 17.12 15.38
C LYS A 27 2.74 15.76 16.02
N THR A 28 3.16 14.66 15.40
CA THR A 28 2.98 13.30 15.94
C THR A 28 4.28 12.65 16.42
N GLU A 29 5.39 13.40 16.47
CA GLU A 29 6.70 12.90 16.94
C GLU A 29 6.60 12.31 18.34
N ILE A 30 5.90 12.98 19.27
CA ILE A 30 5.71 12.48 20.63
C ILE A 30 4.97 11.14 20.69
N TYR A 31 4.07 10.85 19.75
CA TYR A 31 3.39 9.56 19.67
C TYR A 31 4.33 8.47 19.15
N LYS A 32 5.18 8.80 18.18
CA LYS A 32 6.23 7.88 17.70
C LYS A 32 7.23 7.54 18.80
N ASP A 33 7.57 8.52 19.65
CA ASP A 33 8.41 8.32 20.83
C ASP A 33 7.76 7.42 21.88
N ILE A 34 6.45 7.56 22.11
CA ILE A 34 5.70 6.64 22.97
C ILE A 34 5.78 5.21 22.43
N PHE A 35 5.57 5.00 21.12
CA PHE A 35 5.72 3.68 20.52
C PHE A 35 7.16 3.17 20.60
N GLN A 36 8.17 4.04 20.43
CA GLN A 36 9.57 3.66 20.57
C GLN A 36 9.89 3.18 21.99
N PHE A 37 9.38 3.87 23.01
CA PHE A 37 9.50 3.42 24.39
C PHE A 37 8.90 2.02 24.59
N ILE A 38 7.68 1.78 24.08
CA ILE A 38 7.00 0.50 24.20
C ILE A 38 7.77 -0.61 23.47
N ILE A 39 8.27 -0.33 22.27
CA ILE A 39 9.11 -1.24 21.48
C ILE A 39 10.36 -1.61 22.28
N LEU A 40 11.10 -0.65 22.83
CA LEU A 40 12.30 -0.93 23.62
C LEU A 40 11.98 -1.79 24.85
N LYS A 41 10.90 -1.50 25.55
CA LYS A 41 10.46 -2.27 26.71
C LYS A 41 10.08 -3.72 26.35
N GLY A 42 9.41 -3.93 25.21
CA GLY A 42 9.14 -5.26 24.69
C GLY A 42 10.42 -6.05 24.37
N LYS A 43 11.44 -5.36 23.82
CA LYS A 43 12.76 -5.91 23.48
C LYS A 43 13.51 -6.40 24.73
N GLU A 44 13.47 -5.62 25.81
CA GLU A 44 14.09 -5.98 27.09
C GLU A 44 13.45 -7.22 27.73
N ASN A 45 12.13 -7.39 27.56
CA ASN A 45 11.36 -8.46 28.19
C ASN A 45 11.29 -9.76 27.38
N SER A 46 11.70 -9.76 26.11
CA SER A 46 11.64 -10.94 25.25
C SER A 46 13.01 -11.58 25.02
N LYS A 47 13.13 -12.86 25.35
CA LYS A 47 14.31 -13.68 24.97
C LYS A 47 14.25 -14.17 23.51
N ASN A 48 13.06 -14.15 22.89
CA ASN A 48 12.82 -14.63 21.53
C ASN A 48 12.21 -13.50 20.67
N GLU A 49 13.02 -12.86 19.83
CA GLU A 49 12.65 -11.66 19.03
C GLU A 49 11.62 -11.92 17.90
N ILE A 50 11.02 -13.11 17.81
CA ILE A 50 10.43 -13.59 16.53
C ILE A 50 8.91 -13.37 16.42
N ASP A 51 8.14 -13.38 17.52
CA ASP A 51 6.68 -13.15 17.48
C ASP A 51 6.29 -11.81 18.12
N PRO A 52 5.88 -10.81 17.32
CA PRO A 52 5.41 -9.52 17.83
C PRO A 52 4.31 -9.63 18.89
N GLN A 53 3.39 -10.59 18.79
CA GLN A 53 2.34 -10.71 19.81
C GLN A 53 2.91 -11.13 21.16
N GLN A 54 3.78 -12.13 21.22
CA GLN A 54 4.43 -12.53 22.48
C GLN A 54 5.39 -11.44 22.99
N TYR A 55 6.09 -10.80 22.07
CA TYR A 55 7.01 -9.70 22.33
C TYR A 55 6.33 -8.50 22.99
N PHE A 56 5.14 -8.10 22.51
CA PHE A 56 4.42 -6.95 23.03
C PHE A 56 3.44 -7.28 24.16
N SER A 57 3.00 -8.54 24.32
CA SER A 57 2.13 -8.95 25.44
C SER A 57 2.75 -8.70 26.82
N ASN A 58 4.08 -8.68 26.92
CA ASN A 58 4.80 -8.41 28.17
C ASN A 58 5.32 -6.96 28.28
N SER A 59 4.87 -6.05 27.40
CA SER A 59 5.37 -4.67 27.34
C SER A 59 4.59 -3.67 28.21
N GLY A 60 3.74 -4.16 29.12
CA GLY A 60 2.91 -3.32 29.98
C GLY A 60 3.69 -2.24 30.71
N PHE A 61 3.19 -1.00 30.75
CA PHE A 61 3.92 0.13 31.30
C PHE A 61 3.05 1.07 32.14
N ARG A 62 3.68 1.72 33.12
CA ARG A 62 3.04 2.78 33.91
C ARG A 62 3.30 4.13 33.26
N VAL A 63 2.34 5.05 33.38
CA VAL A 63 2.49 6.44 32.90
C VAL A 63 3.74 7.13 33.46
N TRP A 64 4.12 6.80 34.70
CA TRP A 64 5.32 7.35 35.34
C TRP A 64 6.60 6.95 34.60
N ASP A 65 6.72 5.69 34.21
CA ASP A 65 7.91 5.16 33.53
C ASP A 65 8.07 5.80 32.16
N LEU A 66 6.96 5.89 31.41
CA LEU A 66 6.91 6.59 30.12
C LEU A 66 7.25 8.07 30.28
N SER A 67 6.65 8.77 31.24
CA SER A 67 6.90 10.21 31.47
C SER A 67 8.36 10.49 31.80
N LYS A 68 8.98 9.62 32.61
CA LYS A 68 10.41 9.71 32.95
C LYS A 68 11.29 9.47 31.72
N TRP A 69 10.92 8.52 30.86
CA TRP A 69 11.66 8.23 29.63
C TRP A 69 11.53 9.35 28.59
N LEU A 70 10.31 9.86 28.37
CA LEU A 70 10.04 10.94 27.42
C LEU A 70 10.79 12.23 27.79
N LEU A 71 10.91 12.58 29.07
CA LEU A 71 11.69 13.74 29.49
C LEU A 71 13.18 13.66 29.13
N LYS A 72 13.70 12.46 28.90
CA LYS A 72 15.10 12.24 28.49
C LYS A 72 15.27 12.15 26.98
N ASN A 73 14.27 11.66 26.27
CA ASN A 73 14.40 11.25 24.86
C ASN A 73 13.58 12.09 23.89
N ASN A 74 12.54 12.79 24.35
CA ASN A 74 11.74 13.68 23.52
C ASN A 74 12.25 15.13 23.63
N ARG A 75 12.58 15.74 22.49
CA ARG A 75 13.17 17.07 22.42
C ARG A 75 12.26 18.14 23.04
N GLU A 76 11.00 18.20 22.62
CA GLU A 76 10.05 19.21 23.08
C GLU A 76 9.82 19.19 24.60
N LEU A 77 9.76 17.99 25.19
CA LEU A 77 9.60 17.83 26.63
C LEU A 77 10.88 18.12 27.42
N SER A 78 12.05 17.80 26.87
CA SER A 78 13.34 18.06 27.51
C SER A 78 13.70 19.56 27.50
N GLU A 79 13.51 20.25 26.37
CA GLU A 79 13.82 21.69 26.21
C GLU A 79 13.00 22.56 27.18
N LYS A 80 11.75 22.17 27.48
CA LYS A 80 10.88 22.88 28.46
C LYS A 80 11.48 22.97 29.87
N PHE A 81 12.48 22.15 30.20
CA PHE A 81 13.15 22.16 31.51
C PHE A 81 14.65 22.45 31.40
N GLN A 82 15.14 22.85 30.23
CA GLN A 82 16.52 23.24 30.04
C GLN A 82 16.86 24.43 30.95
N GLY A 83 17.95 24.32 31.72
CA GLY A 83 18.35 25.34 32.69
C GLY A 83 17.57 25.35 34.02
N SER A 84 16.56 24.51 34.21
CA SER A 84 15.83 24.45 35.49
C SER A 84 16.52 23.55 36.54
N HIS A 85 16.62 24.06 37.78
CA HIS A 85 17.15 23.33 38.95
C HIS A 85 16.15 22.33 39.57
N GLN A 86 15.00 22.11 38.94
CA GLN A 86 14.02 21.15 39.44
C GLN A 86 14.60 19.73 39.46
N SER A 87 14.25 18.94 40.47
CA SER A 87 14.62 17.53 40.51
C SER A 87 13.92 16.76 39.39
N THR A 88 14.52 15.66 38.92
CA THR A 88 13.91 14.78 37.90
C THR A 88 12.50 14.35 38.29
N TYR A 89 12.27 14.09 39.58
CA TYR A 89 10.96 13.74 40.11
C TYR A 89 9.92 14.86 39.89
N SER A 90 10.27 16.10 40.24
CA SER A 90 9.40 17.27 40.05
C SER A 90 9.10 17.52 38.56
N LYS A 91 10.13 17.41 37.70
CA LYS A 91 9.97 17.49 36.24
C LYS A 91 8.99 16.44 35.72
N THR A 92 9.18 15.17 36.10
CA THR A 92 8.28 14.07 35.71
C THR A 92 6.85 14.31 36.19
N HIS A 93 6.66 14.64 37.46
CA HIS A 93 5.33 14.88 38.02
C HIS A 93 4.56 15.97 37.28
N SER A 94 5.24 17.06 36.89
CA SER A 94 4.61 18.18 36.17
C SER A 94 4.12 17.82 34.76
N LYS A 95 4.59 16.72 34.17
CA LYS A 95 4.23 16.27 32.82
C LYS A 95 3.32 15.06 32.76
N ILE A 96 3.06 14.41 33.89
CA ILE A 96 2.15 13.24 33.95
C ILE A 96 0.82 13.55 33.29
N GLN A 97 0.20 14.70 33.61
CA GLN A 97 -1.11 15.04 33.05
C GLN A 97 -1.08 15.15 31.52
N ASN A 98 -0.03 15.79 30.96
CA ASN A 98 0.13 15.89 29.51
C ASN A 98 0.31 14.50 28.88
N VAL A 99 1.14 13.64 29.47
CA VAL A 99 1.35 12.27 28.98
C VAL A 99 0.06 11.45 29.08
N THR A 100 -0.72 11.60 30.16
CA THR A 100 -2.03 10.97 30.31
C THR A 100 -2.99 11.40 29.19
N THR A 101 -3.02 12.67 28.80
CA THR A 101 -3.83 13.13 27.65
C THR A 101 -3.38 12.47 26.34
N LEU A 102 -2.08 12.33 26.11
CA LEU A 102 -1.57 11.62 24.93
C LEU A 102 -1.98 10.13 24.93
N LEU A 103 -1.92 9.48 26.10
CA LEU A 103 -2.39 8.10 26.27
C LEU A 103 -3.90 7.99 26.04
N SER A 104 -4.71 8.94 26.51
CA SER A 104 -6.14 8.96 26.21
C SER A 104 -6.43 9.08 24.71
N ASN A 105 -5.65 9.86 23.98
CA ASN A 105 -5.78 9.92 22.51
C ASN A 105 -5.44 8.57 21.86
N LEU A 106 -4.43 7.84 22.37
CA LEU A 106 -4.10 6.49 21.89
C LEU A 106 -5.17 5.45 22.25
N GLU A 107 -5.84 5.62 23.40
CA GLU A 107 -7.00 4.81 23.78
C GLU A 107 -8.20 5.06 22.86
N GLU A 108 -8.50 6.32 22.54
CA GLU A 108 -9.55 6.69 21.57
C GLU A 108 -9.30 6.07 20.19
N LEU A 109 -8.04 5.90 19.81
CA LEU A 109 -7.63 5.22 18.57
C LEU A 109 -7.58 3.68 18.70
N ASN A 110 -7.97 3.12 19.85
CA ASN A 110 -7.87 1.70 20.17
C ASN A 110 -6.44 1.15 20.00
N LEU A 111 -5.39 1.94 20.19
CA LEU A 111 -3.99 1.50 20.06
C LEU A 111 -3.43 0.99 21.39
N ILE A 112 -3.95 1.49 22.50
CA ILE A 112 -3.59 1.01 23.83
C ILE A 112 -4.86 0.74 24.64
N VAL A 113 -4.74 -0.11 25.65
CA VAL A 113 -5.81 -0.44 26.60
C VAL A 113 -5.27 -0.32 28.02
N LYS A 114 -6.13 0.11 28.95
CA LYS A 114 -5.86 0.02 30.39
C LYS A 114 -6.03 -1.43 30.82
N GLY A 115 -4.96 -1.99 31.38
CA GLY A 115 -4.94 -3.30 31.99
C GLY A 115 -5.25 -3.21 33.48
N GLU A 116 -4.58 -4.05 34.25
CA GLU A 116 -4.76 -4.12 35.69
C GLU A 116 -4.19 -2.90 36.41
N LYS A 117 -4.79 -2.58 37.56
CA LYS A 117 -4.24 -1.64 38.51
C LYS A 117 -3.24 -2.33 39.42
N VAL A 118 -2.06 -1.72 39.56
CA VAL A 118 -1.00 -2.24 40.43
C VAL A 118 -0.58 -1.20 41.47
N PRO A 119 -0.16 -1.63 42.67
CA PRO A 119 0.37 -0.73 43.68
C PRO A 119 1.51 0.13 43.14
N SER A 120 1.50 1.41 43.49
CA SER A 120 2.57 2.33 43.17
C SER A 120 3.85 1.92 43.88
N LEU A 121 4.97 1.97 43.16
CA LEU A 121 6.30 1.63 43.69
C LEU A 121 6.73 2.48 44.89
N ARG A 122 6.12 3.66 45.09
CA ARG A 122 6.46 4.57 46.19
C ARG A 122 5.44 4.59 47.32
N ASN A 123 4.19 4.23 47.02
CA ASN A 123 3.12 4.18 48.00
C ASN A 123 2.19 3.04 47.65
N TYR A 124 2.38 1.89 48.32
CA TYR A 124 1.62 0.67 48.07
C TYR A 124 0.11 0.82 48.28
N LYS A 125 -0.36 1.91 48.91
CA LYS A 125 -1.79 2.23 49.08
C LYS A 125 -2.40 2.92 47.85
N ILE A 126 -1.59 3.45 46.94
CA ILE A 126 -2.05 4.12 45.73
C ILE A 126 -1.90 3.14 44.57
N GLU A 127 -3.01 2.81 43.94
CA GLU A 127 -3.02 1.99 42.73
C GLU A 127 -2.75 2.83 41.47
N THR A 128 -2.08 2.23 40.51
CA THR A 128 -1.69 2.85 39.23
C THR A 128 -2.04 1.93 38.08
N GLU A 129 -2.56 2.50 36.99
CA GLU A 129 -2.91 1.77 35.78
C GLU A 129 -1.67 1.25 35.06
N ILE A 130 -1.73 0.01 34.57
CA ILE A 130 -0.82 -0.52 33.56
C ILE A 130 -1.46 -0.35 32.18
N TYR A 131 -0.72 0.27 31.27
CA TYR A 131 -1.12 0.39 29.86
C TYR A 131 -0.49 -0.74 29.05
N ASN A 132 -1.29 -1.38 28.20
CA ASN A 132 -0.85 -2.42 27.27
C ASN A 132 -1.20 -2.02 25.84
N LEU A 133 -0.45 -2.52 24.85
CA LEU A 133 -0.86 -2.39 23.46
C LEU A 133 -2.11 -3.25 23.21
N SER A 134 -3.07 -2.68 22.48
CA SER A 134 -4.11 -3.50 21.84
C SER A 134 -3.50 -4.30 20.68
N LEU A 135 -4.30 -5.16 20.03
CA LEU A 135 -3.87 -5.77 18.77
C LEU A 135 -3.50 -4.70 17.73
N ASP A 136 -4.29 -3.63 17.61
CA ASP A 136 -4.04 -2.55 16.65
C ASP A 136 -2.74 -1.82 16.99
N GLY A 137 -2.51 -1.55 18.27
CA GLY A 137 -1.25 -1.00 18.79
C GLY A 137 -0.06 -1.87 18.47
N ILE A 138 -0.16 -3.19 18.64
CA ILE A 138 0.89 -4.16 18.28
C ILE A 138 1.25 -4.03 16.80
N LEU A 139 0.25 -3.90 15.93
CA LEU A 139 0.50 -3.75 14.51
C LEU A 139 1.20 -2.43 14.18
N ILE A 140 0.73 -1.32 14.75
CA ILE A 140 1.35 0.00 14.54
C ILE A 140 2.78 0.03 15.07
N ALA A 141 3.01 -0.49 16.27
CA ALA A 141 4.35 -0.62 16.85
C ALA A 141 5.27 -1.47 15.98
N SER A 142 4.78 -2.61 15.49
CA SER A 142 5.53 -3.50 14.59
C SER A 142 5.87 -2.82 13.27
N LEU A 143 4.95 -2.01 12.70
CA LEU A 143 5.19 -1.25 11.48
C LEU A 143 6.23 -0.15 11.69
N ILE A 144 6.18 0.57 12.82
CA ILE A 144 7.16 1.59 13.19
C ILE A 144 8.55 0.96 13.36
N ASP A 145 8.65 -0.20 14.03
CA ASP A 145 9.93 -0.91 14.22
C ASP A 145 10.48 -1.44 12.89
N PHE A 146 9.61 -2.03 12.05
CA PHE A 146 9.98 -2.57 10.75
C PHE A 146 10.59 -1.52 9.81
N LYS A 147 10.06 -0.29 9.82
CA LYS A 147 10.59 0.83 9.01
C LYS A 147 12.05 1.16 9.31
N LYS A 148 12.55 0.83 10.50
CA LYS A 148 13.95 1.08 10.91
C LYS A 148 14.91 -0.01 10.46
N LEU A 149 14.40 -1.11 9.93
CA LEU A 149 15.22 -2.25 9.51
C LEU A 149 15.81 -2.04 8.11
N GLN A 150 17.07 -2.43 7.95
CA GLN A 150 17.75 -2.39 6.67
C GLN A 150 17.20 -3.48 5.73
N LYS A 151 16.72 -3.05 4.55
CA LYS A 151 16.23 -3.94 3.50
C LYS A 151 17.28 -5.00 3.13
N GLY A 152 16.81 -6.22 2.85
CA GLY A 152 17.65 -7.35 2.43
C GLY A 152 18.33 -8.12 3.58
N THR A 153 18.24 -7.64 4.82
CA THR A 153 18.77 -8.38 5.99
C THR A 153 17.85 -9.52 6.42
N SER A 154 18.39 -10.52 7.13
CA SER A 154 17.59 -11.61 7.72
C SER A 154 16.56 -11.07 8.73
N LYS A 155 16.95 -10.08 9.54
CA LYS A 155 16.05 -9.39 10.47
C LYS A 155 14.88 -8.72 9.75
N TYR A 156 15.15 -8.02 8.64
CA TYR A 156 14.11 -7.42 7.82
C TYR A 156 13.12 -8.46 7.28
N ARG A 157 13.61 -9.59 6.74
CA ARG A 157 12.74 -10.67 6.23
C ARG A 157 11.90 -11.30 7.34
N SER A 158 12.51 -11.58 8.49
CA SER A 158 11.80 -12.14 9.64
C SER A 158 10.71 -11.18 10.15
N ALA A 159 11.01 -9.89 10.25
CA ALA A 159 10.03 -8.88 10.64
C ALA A 159 8.90 -8.72 9.62
N LEU A 160 9.22 -8.77 8.32
CA LEU A 160 8.24 -8.74 7.25
C LEU A 160 7.29 -9.94 7.30
N GLU A 161 7.83 -11.14 7.52
CA GLU A 161 7.04 -12.36 7.69
C GLU A 161 6.10 -12.27 8.91
N SER A 162 6.61 -11.78 10.04
CA SER A 162 5.82 -11.59 11.26
C SER A 162 4.73 -10.53 11.09
N LEU A 163 5.03 -9.42 10.39
CA LEU A 163 4.04 -8.42 10.02
C LEU A 163 2.96 -9.02 9.12
N PHE A 164 3.33 -9.78 8.10
CA PHE A 164 2.38 -10.46 7.23
C PHE A 164 1.46 -11.39 8.02
N LYS A 165 2.01 -12.24 8.89
CA LYS A 165 1.24 -13.13 9.77
C LYS A 165 0.26 -12.35 10.65
N LEU A 166 0.70 -11.23 11.21
CA LEU A 166 -0.14 -10.38 12.04
C LEU A 166 -1.28 -9.75 11.23
N TRP A 167 -0.98 -9.21 10.06
CA TRP A 167 -1.97 -8.63 9.14
C TRP A 167 -3.01 -9.64 8.65
N VAL A 168 -2.62 -10.87 8.35
CA VAL A 168 -3.56 -11.93 7.94
C VAL A 168 -4.61 -12.21 9.02
N LYS A 169 -4.29 -12.02 10.31
CA LYS A 169 -5.26 -12.15 11.40
C LYS A 169 -6.40 -11.13 11.29
N TYR A 170 -6.12 -9.92 10.77
CA TYR A 170 -7.11 -8.84 10.59
C TYR A 170 -8.07 -9.02 9.42
N ILE A 171 -7.76 -9.92 8.48
CA ILE A 171 -8.70 -10.22 7.42
C ILE A 171 -9.98 -10.81 8.07
N PRO A 172 -11.19 -10.31 7.76
CA PRO A 172 -12.43 -10.76 8.38
C PRO A 172 -12.65 -12.26 8.22
N GLN A 173 -13.24 -12.91 9.22
CA GLN A 173 -13.47 -14.35 9.21
C GLN A 173 -14.32 -14.80 8.01
N GLY A 174 -15.31 -14.01 7.59
CA GLY A 174 -16.13 -14.30 6.41
C GLY A 174 -15.34 -14.39 5.10
N SER A 175 -14.16 -13.75 5.03
CA SER A 175 -13.26 -13.90 3.88
C SER A 175 -12.38 -15.16 3.96
N LYS A 176 -12.22 -15.74 5.15
CA LYS A 176 -11.39 -16.93 5.43
C LYS A 176 -12.16 -18.25 5.34
N ASP A 177 -13.39 -18.23 4.84
CA ASP A 177 -14.16 -19.46 4.61
C ASP A 177 -13.36 -20.41 3.71
N HIS A 178 -13.38 -21.70 4.04
CA HIS A 178 -12.72 -22.77 3.30
C HIS A 178 -13.13 -22.81 1.82
N ASN A 179 -14.32 -22.29 1.50
CA ASN A 179 -14.81 -22.16 0.13
C ASN A 179 -14.14 -21.03 -0.67
N ASN A 180 -13.45 -20.09 -0.02
CA ASN A 180 -12.75 -19.00 -0.69
C ASN A 180 -11.34 -19.42 -1.14
N SER A 181 -11.28 -20.22 -2.19
CA SER A 181 -10.04 -20.72 -2.79
C SER A 181 -9.05 -19.60 -3.18
N ASN A 182 -9.55 -18.44 -3.60
CA ASN A 182 -8.73 -17.28 -3.93
C ASN A 182 -8.01 -16.70 -2.71
N TYR A 183 -8.66 -16.66 -1.54
CA TYR A 183 -8.03 -16.23 -0.29
C TYR A 183 -6.84 -17.15 0.05
N HIS A 184 -7.08 -18.45 0.11
CA HIS A 184 -6.06 -19.41 0.47
C HIS A 184 -4.90 -19.44 -0.53
N PHE A 185 -5.20 -19.40 -1.83
CA PHE A 185 -4.17 -19.27 -2.86
C PHE A 185 -3.34 -18.01 -2.68
N LEU A 186 -3.98 -16.85 -2.54
CA LEU A 186 -3.28 -15.57 -2.45
C LEU A 186 -2.39 -15.49 -1.20
N ILE A 187 -2.88 -15.93 -0.04
CA ILE A 187 -2.08 -15.95 1.19
C ILE A 187 -0.88 -16.91 1.06
N ARG A 188 -1.09 -18.09 0.47
CA ARG A 188 0.02 -19.04 0.23
C ARG A 188 1.04 -18.46 -0.75
N PHE A 189 0.57 -17.82 -1.82
CA PHE A 189 1.44 -17.17 -2.80
C PHE A 189 2.27 -16.04 -2.18
N LEU A 190 1.64 -15.14 -1.42
CA LEU A 190 2.32 -14.05 -0.72
C LEU A 190 3.32 -14.55 0.32
N LYS A 191 3.01 -15.65 1.03
CA LYS A 191 3.97 -16.29 1.95
C LYS A 191 5.22 -16.76 1.22
N ASN A 192 5.08 -17.34 0.03
CA ASN A 192 6.21 -17.76 -0.80
C ASN A 192 6.99 -16.58 -1.41
N CYS A 193 6.42 -15.37 -1.42
CA CYS A 193 7.10 -14.16 -1.89
C CYS A 193 8.07 -13.58 -0.85
N VAL A 194 7.91 -13.87 0.45
CA VAL A 194 8.70 -13.29 1.55
C VAL A 194 10.22 -13.37 1.32
N GLU A 195 10.70 -14.46 0.71
CA GLU A 195 12.13 -14.69 0.54
C GLU A 195 12.75 -13.96 -0.65
N LYS A 196 11.98 -13.76 -1.74
CA LYS A 196 12.52 -13.34 -3.05
C LYS A 196 11.83 -12.11 -3.67
N TYR A 197 10.62 -11.79 -3.24
CA TYR A 197 9.74 -10.79 -3.82
C TYR A 197 9.04 -10.00 -2.71
N ASP A 198 9.84 -9.37 -1.86
CA ASP A 198 9.35 -8.60 -0.71
C ASP A 198 8.55 -7.37 -1.14
N ASP A 199 8.82 -6.81 -2.32
CA ASP A 199 8.05 -5.74 -2.97
C ASP A 199 6.56 -6.07 -3.08
N ILE A 200 6.22 -7.26 -3.55
CA ILE A 200 4.82 -7.72 -3.67
C ILE A 200 4.13 -7.77 -2.30
N LEU A 201 4.88 -8.19 -1.29
CA LEU A 201 4.36 -8.26 0.08
C LEU A 201 4.18 -6.87 0.67
N LEU A 202 5.10 -5.93 0.40
CA LEU A 202 4.96 -4.54 0.82
C LEU A 202 3.71 -3.89 0.21
N ASP A 203 3.39 -4.17 -1.06
CA ASP A 203 2.16 -3.67 -1.70
C ASP A 203 0.90 -4.21 -1.01
N PHE A 204 0.91 -5.49 -0.60
CA PHE A 204 -0.14 -6.08 0.22
C PHE A 204 -0.30 -5.37 1.57
N LEU A 205 0.80 -5.16 2.30
CA LEU A 205 0.76 -4.50 3.61
C LEU A 205 0.34 -3.02 3.48
N LYS A 206 0.77 -2.34 2.41
CA LYS A 206 0.38 -0.96 2.12
C LYS A 206 -1.13 -0.86 1.89
N PHE A 207 -1.71 -1.74 1.10
CA PHE A 207 -3.16 -1.76 0.88
C PHE A 207 -3.91 -2.01 2.20
N LEU A 208 -3.47 -2.97 2.99
CA LEU A 208 -4.12 -3.27 4.26
C LEU A 208 -4.08 -2.09 5.25
N ARG A 209 -2.98 -1.33 5.24
CA ARG A 209 -2.87 -0.08 6.02
C ARG A 209 -3.91 0.96 5.61
N GLU A 210 -4.20 1.08 4.32
CA GLU A 210 -5.20 2.04 3.79
C GLU A 210 -6.63 1.67 4.21
N CYS A 211 -6.93 0.38 4.45
CA CYS A 211 -8.27 -0.08 4.83
C CYS A 211 -8.61 0.07 6.33
N LYS A 212 -7.65 0.43 7.20
CA LYS A 212 -7.84 0.37 8.66
C LYS A 212 -8.74 1.48 9.25
N SER A 213 -9.10 2.52 8.51
CA SER A 213 -9.99 3.57 9.02
C SER A 213 -11.45 3.15 9.12
N ASP A 214 -11.92 2.22 8.28
CA ASP A 214 -13.36 2.00 8.07
C ASP A 214 -13.84 0.58 8.40
N LEU A 215 -12.97 -0.33 8.87
CA LEU A 215 -13.22 -1.71 9.34
C LEU A 215 -14.08 -2.64 8.45
N VAL A 216 -14.65 -2.16 7.34
CA VAL A 216 -15.31 -2.97 6.31
C VAL A 216 -14.26 -3.35 5.28
N PHE A 217 -13.53 -4.42 5.58
CA PHE A 217 -12.52 -4.94 4.67
C PHE A 217 -13.18 -5.74 3.54
N ASN A 218 -13.09 -5.22 2.31
CA ASN A 218 -13.54 -5.94 1.11
C ASN A 218 -12.39 -6.77 0.53
N PHE A 219 -12.38 -8.08 0.79
CA PHE A 219 -11.38 -8.99 0.23
C PHE A 219 -11.34 -8.96 -1.30
N SER A 220 -12.47 -8.68 -1.97
CA SER A 220 -12.50 -8.54 -3.43
C SER A 220 -11.68 -7.34 -3.90
N GLU A 221 -11.67 -6.24 -3.14
CA GLU A 221 -10.84 -5.08 -3.46
C GLU A 221 -9.35 -5.37 -3.24
N LEU A 222 -9.00 -6.03 -2.13
CA LEU A 222 -7.63 -6.52 -1.90
C LEU A 222 -7.18 -7.39 -3.08
N ARG A 223 -7.95 -8.45 -3.36
CA ARG A 223 -7.65 -9.42 -4.41
C ARG A 223 -7.43 -8.73 -5.74
N TYR A 224 -8.34 -7.83 -6.10
CA TYR A 224 -8.26 -7.06 -7.33
C TYR A 224 -6.96 -6.24 -7.41
N LYS A 225 -6.63 -5.43 -6.39
CA LYS A 225 -5.41 -4.59 -6.39
C LYS A 225 -4.12 -5.43 -6.40
N ILE A 226 -4.07 -6.50 -5.60
CA ILE A 226 -2.89 -7.36 -5.53
C ILE A 226 -2.73 -8.19 -6.80
N ASN A 227 -3.80 -8.70 -7.41
CA ASN A 227 -3.73 -9.40 -8.69
C ASN A 227 -3.13 -8.53 -9.79
N ASN A 228 -3.48 -7.25 -9.84
CA ASN A 228 -2.88 -6.31 -10.80
C ASN A 228 -1.37 -6.13 -10.59
N THR A 229 -0.93 -6.08 -9.33
CA THR A 229 0.50 -6.02 -8.97
C THR A 229 1.22 -7.30 -9.38
N ILE A 230 0.63 -8.46 -9.07
CA ILE A 230 1.13 -9.78 -9.47
C ILE A 230 1.24 -9.87 -10.99
N PHE A 231 0.23 -9.43 -11.73
CA PHE A 231 0.21 -9.49 -13.18
C PHE A 231 1.34 -8.66 -13.81
N LYS A 232 1.54 -7.42 -13.37
CA LYS A 232 2.64 -6.56 -13.84
C LYS A 232 4.00 -7.25 -13.69
N ARG A 233 4.19 -8.02 -12.61
CA ARG A 233 5.43 -8.78 -12.38
C ARG A 233 5.49 -10.08 -13.19
N LEU A 234 4.36 -10.78 -13.34
CA LEU A 234 4.24 -12.05 -14.06
C LEU A 234 4.62 -11.93 -15.53
N ILE A 235 4.22 -10.85 -16.20
CA ILE A 235 4.45 -10.66 -17.64
C ILE A 235 5.90 -10.31 -17.99
N VAL A 236 6.69 -9.80 -17.05
CA VAL A 236 8.09 -9.40 -17.25
C VAL A 236 9.09 -10.39 -16.64
N ASN A 237 8.75 -11.04 -15.51
CA ASN A 237 9.68 -11.88 -14.77
C ASN A 237 9.31 -13.37 -14.87
N LYS A 238 10.16 -14.15 -15.57
CA LYS A 238 9.99 -15.60 -15.75
C LYS A 238 10.06 -16.38 -14.43
N GLU A 239 10.96 -16.02 -13.53
CA GLU A 239 11.11 -16.72 -12.25
C GLU A 239 9.89 -16.47 -11.35
N PHE A 240 9.40 -15.24 -11.30
CA PHE A 240 8.19 -14.88 -10.56
C PHE A 240 6.96 -15.62 -11.10
N ARG A 241 6.85 -15.71 -12.42
CA ARG A 241 5.79 -16.48 -13.06
C ARG A 241 5.87 -17.97 -12.73
N ASN A 242 7.06 -18.56 -12.76
CA ASN A 242 7.24 -19.95 -12.35
C ASN A 242 6.82 -20.15 -10.89
N LEU A 243 7.17 -19.23 -9.99
CA LEU A 243 6.70 -19.26 -8.60
C LEU A 243 5.17 -19.27 -8.51
N TYR A 244 4.50 -18.36 -9.23
CA TYR A 244 3.04 -18.27 -9.25
C TYR A 244 2.39 -19.59 -9.67
N TYR A 245 2.84 -20.17 -10.78
CA TYR A 245 2.27 -21.42 -11.28
C TYR A 245 2.65 -22.65 -10.46
N ASN A 246 3.83 -22.66 -9.82
CA ASN A 246 4.19 -23.73 -8.89
C ASN A 246 3.27 -23.69 -7.66
N VAL A 247 3.04 -22.52 -7.06
CA VAL A 247 2.10 -22.38 -5.93
C VAL A 247 0.68 -22.79 -6.33
N LEU A 248 0.26 -22.48 -7.57
CA LEU A 248 -1.05 -22.88 -8.09
C LEU A 248 -1.18 -24.40 -8.28
N LYS A 249 -0.09 -25.07 -8.72
CA LYS A 249 -0.03 -26.52 -8.90
C LYS A 249 -0.02 -27.26 -7.57
N ASP A 250 0.76 -26.78 -6.61
CA ASP A 250 0.99 -27.41 -5.31
C ASP A 250 -0.18 -27.21 -4.32
N TYR A 251 -1.27 -26.59 -4.76
CA TYR A 251 -2.49 -26.48 -3.97
C TYR A 251 -3.00 -27.90 -3.70
N GLU A 252 -3.08 -28.37 -2.45
CA GLU A 252 -3.43 -29.77 -2.14
C GLU A 252 -4.95 -29.94 -2.10
N ALA A 253 -5.50 -30.71 -3.03
CA ALA A 253 -6.88 -31.20 -3.00
C ALA A 253 -7.02 -32.46 -3.88
N ASP A 254 -8.13 -33.18 -3.76
CA ASP A 254 -8.51 -34.30 -4.63
C ASP A 254 -8.42 -33.91 -6.13
N GLU A 255 -7.84 -34.76 -7.00
CA GLU A 255 -7.34 -34.38 -8.34
C GLU A 255 -8.39 -33.69 -9.23
N MET A 256 -9.66 -34.14 -9.18
CA MET A 256 -10.74 -33.55 -9.96
C MET A 256 -11.20 -32.20 -9.39
N TYR A 257 -11.27 -32.08 -8.07
CA TYR A 257 -11.61 -30.83 -7.38
C TYR A 257 -10.49 -29.78 -7.56
N LEU A 258 -9.23 -30.25 -7.59
CA LEU A 258 -8.04 -29.45 -7.85
C LEU A 258 -8.11 -28.68 -9.18
N LYS A 259 -8.43 -29.39 -10.26
CA LYS A 259 -8.41 -28.84 -11.61
C LYS A 259 -9.46 -27.74 -11.75
N ASN A 260 -10.64 -27.94 -11.17
CA ASN A 260 -11.70 -26.95 -11.15
C ASN A 260 -11.29 -25.72 -10.33
N LEU A 261 -10.69 -25.90 -9.15
CA LEU A 261 -10.20 -24.79 -8.33
C LEU A 261 -9.12 -23.96 -9.04
N GLN A 262 -8.13 -24.61 -9.66
CA GLN A 262 -7.08 -23.92 -10.41
C GLN A 262 -7.66 -23.11 -11.57
N GLN A 263 -8.65 -23.67 -12.28
CA GLN A 263 -9.36 -22.96 -13.34
C GLN A 263 -10.14 -21.75 -12.80
N LEU A 264 -10.81 -21.88 -11.66
CA LEU A 264 -11.52 -20.76 -11.02
C LEU A 264 -10.57 -19.64 -10.59
N ILE A 265 -9.42 -19.97 -10.00
CA ILE A 265 -8.39 -18.98 -9.62
C ILE A 265 -7.87 -18.27 -10.87
N LYS A 266 -7.51 -19.01 -11.92
CA LYS A 266 -7.06 -18.43 -13.19
C LYS A 266 -8.11 -17.54 -13.83
N HIS A 267 -9.37 -17.99 -13.83
CA HIS A 267 -10.48 -17.23 -14.38
C HIS A 267 -10.69 -15.94 -13.59
N GLN A 268 -10.71 -16.00 -12.26
CA GLN A 268 -10.85 -14.81 -11.42
C GLN A 268 -9.68 -13.83 -11.62
N PHE A 269 -8.45 -14.35 -11.69
CA PHE A 269 -7.26 -13.55 -11.98
C PHE A 269 -7.40 -12.84 -13.33
N LYS A 270 -7.73 -13.58 -14.40
CA LYS A 270 -7.99 -13.01 -15.74
C LYS A 270 -9.06 -11.92 -15.69
N LEU A 271 -10.19 -12.19 -15.05
CA LEU A 271 -11.30 -11.23 -14.94
C LEU A 271 -10.90 -9.96 -14.19
N ASP A 272 -10.13 -10.08 -13.10
CA ASP A 272 -9.64 -8.93 -12.33
C ASP A 272 -8.76 -8.03 -13.23
N ILE A 273 -7.83 -8.62 -14.01
CA ILE A 273 -6.96 -7.87 -14.93
C ILE A 273 -7.76 -7.21 -16.06
N GLU A 274 -8.64 -7.97 -16.74
CA GLU A 274 -9.44 -7.44 -17.86
C GLU A 274 -10.44 -6.36 -17.38
N THR A 275 -10.97 -6.49 -16.17
CA THR A 275 -11.83 -5.45 -15.56
C THR A 275 -11.04 -4.18 -15.27
N GLN A 276 -9.76 -4.29 -14.89
CA GLN A 276 -8.90 -3.11 -14.75
C GLN A 276 -8.68 -2.40 -16.08
N ILE A 277 -8.41 -3.17 -17.14
CA ILE A 277 -8.27 -2.62 -18.50
C ILE A 277 -9.55 -1.90 -18.92
N GLU A 278 -10.72 -2.49 -18.68
CA GLU A 278 -12.02 -1.89 -19.03
C GLU A 278 -12.25 -0.56 -18.29
N ARG A 279 -11.97 -0.53 -16.99
CA ARG A 279 -12.09 0.68 -16.17
C ARG A 279 -11.18 1.80 -16.66
N TYR A 280 -9.93 1.48 -16.96
CA TYR A 280 -8.96 2.44 -17.48
C TYR A 280 -9.30 2.92 -18.87
N SER A 281 -9.69 2.01 -19.76
CA SER A 281 -10.12 2.31 -21.13
C SER A 281 -11.30 3.27 -21.13
N SER A 282 -12.31 3.01 -20.29
CA SER A 282 -13.49 3.87 -20.18
C SER A 282 -13.17 5.27 -19.64
N ARG A 283 -12.23 5.39 -18.69
CA ARG A 283 -11.76 6.72 -18.23
C ARG A 283 -10.98 7.45 -19.32
N PHE A 284 -10.12 6.73 -20.05
CA PHE A 284 -9.28 7.31 -21.09
C PHE A 284 -10.10 7.83 -22.28
N LEU A 285 -11.18 7.14 -22.65
CA LEU A 285 -12.04 7.56 -23.76
C LEU A 285 -12.90 8.79 -23.46
N ASN A 286 -12.92 9.28 -22.23
CA ASN A 286 -13.57 10.55 -21.90
C ASN A 286 -12.79 11.76 -22.42
N PHE A 287 -11.54 11.60 -22.83
CA PHE A 287 -10.74 12.68 -23.38
C PHE A 287 -10.84 12.76 -24.90
N PRO A 288 -10.89 13.97 -25.49
CA PRO A 288 -10.90 14.13 -26.94
C PRO A 288 -9.64 13.54 -27.59
N SER A 289 -9.81 12.80 -28.70
CA SER A 289 -8.69 12.14 -29.38
C SER A 289 -7.60 13.09 -29.85
N TYR A 290 -7.95 14.33 -30.20
CA TYR A 290 -6.97 15.34 -30.62
C TYR A 290 -6.05 15.74 -29.46
N ASP A 291 -6.60 15.97 -28.27
CA ASP A 291 -5.81 16.33 -27.08
C ASP A 291 -4.88 15.20 -26.67
N MET A 292 -5.36 13.95 -26.74
CA MET A 292 -4.51 12.76 -26.50
C MET A 292 -3.34 12.70 -27.49
N LYS A 293 -3.61 12.94 -28.77
CA LYS A 293 -2.58 12.90 -29.82
C LYS A 293 -1.56 14.01 -29.61
N ARG A 294 -2.02 15.22 -29.32
CA ARG A 294 -1.16 16.37 -29.04
C ARG A 294 -0.27 16.11 -27.83
N TYR A 295 -0.84 15.58 -26.76
CA TYR A 295 -0.10 15.20 -25.55
C TYR A 295 0.97 14.13 -25.85
N GLN A 296 0.62 13.06 -26.57
CA GLN A 296 1.60 12.03 -26.94
C GLN A 296 2.72 12.59 -27.81
N TRP A 297 2.39 13.48 -28.74
CA TRP A 297 3.36 14.13 -29.60
C TRP A 297 4.31 15.03 -28.80
N SER A 298 3.81 15.87 -27.87
CA SER A 298 4.62 16.80 -27.08
C SER A 298 5.57 16.11 -26.11
N ASN A 299 5.21 14.93 -25.59
CA ASN A 299 6.05 14.20 -24.64
C ASN A 299 7.19 13.42 -25.28
N LYS A 300 7.26 13.34 -26.61
CA LYS A 300 8.43 12.77 -27.28
C LYS A 300 9.66 13.61 -26.93
N PRO A 301 10.81 13.00 -26.55
CA PRO A 301 11.99 13.76 -26.10
C PRO A 301 12.41 14.90 -27.04
N ARG A 302 12.26 14.69 -28.36
CA ARG A 302 12.55 15.69 -29.39
C ARG A 302 11.61 16.91 -29.43
N ASN A 303 10.43 16.80 -28.83
CA ASN A 303 9.35 17.80 -28.91
C ASN A 303 9.10 18.52 -27.57
N GLN A 304 9.73 18.08 -26.47
CA GLN A 304 9.47 18.59 -25.12
C GLN A 304 9.83 20.08 -24.94
N HIS A 305 10.63 20.64 -25.85
CA HIS A 305 11.09 22.02 -25.80
C HIS A 305 10.27 22.97 -26.67
N LEU A 306 9.36 22.46 -27.51
CA LEU A 306 8.64 23.26 -28.48
C LEU A 306 7.48 24.03 -27.82
N SER A 307 7.40 25.34 -28.07
CA SER A 307 6.27 26.18 -27.69
C SER A 307 5.03 25.89 -28.55
N TYR A 308 3.86 26.37 -28.11
CA TYR A 308 2.66 26.25 -28.92
C TYR A 308 2.74 27.05 -30.23
N GLU A 309 3.32 28.25 -30.20
CA GLU A 309 3.54 29.02 -31.42
C GLU A 309 4.47 28.27 -32.38
N GLU A 310 5.55 27.66 -31.88
CA GLU A 310 6.48 26.88 -32.71
C GLU A 310 5.80 25.65 -33.35
N VAL A 311 4.79 25.06 -32.70
CA VAL A 311 4.01 23.94 -33.28
C VAL A 311 3.18 24.38 -34.48
N ILE A 312 2.56 25.56 -34.38
CA ILE A 312 1.72 26.12 -35.45
C ILE A 312 2.60 26.67 -36.57
N GLU A 313 3.60 27.48 -36.25
CA GLU A 313 4.48 28.17 -37.21
C GLU A 313 5.23 27.17 -38.09
N ASN A 314 5.65 26.02 -37.53
CA ASN A 314 6.34 24.97 -38.27
C ASN A 314 5.41 23.89 -38.83
N ASN A 315 4.09 24.07 -38.75
CA ASN A 315 3.08 23.18 -39.34
C ASN A 315 3.15 21.73 -38.82
N TYR A 316 3.55 21.54 -37.56
CA TYR A 316 3.66 20.22 -36.92
C TYR A 316 2.31 19.55 -36.62
N ASP A 317 1.19 20.24 -36.86
CA ASP A 317 -0.16 19.74 -36.62
C ASP A 317 -0.43 18.43 -37.41
N ASN A 318 0.11 18.33 -38.63
CA ASN A 318 0.07 17.09 -39.42
C ASN A 318 0.78 15.92 -38.73
N ASP A 319 1.84 16.17 -37.97
CA ASP A 319 2.54 15.12 -37.21
C ASP A 319 1.78 14.75 -35.93
N VAL A 320 1.10 15.70 -35.31
CA VAL A 320 0.15 15.43 -34.21
C VAL A 320 -0.97 14.51 -34.70
N TYR A 321 -1.56 14.78 -35.86
CA TYR A 321 -2.64 13.94 -36.42
C TYR A 321 -2.21 12.50 -36.72
N LYS A 322 -0.92 12.27 -37.01
CA LYS A 322 -0.33 10.94 -37.23
C LYS A 322 -0.15 10.12 -35.95
N GLU A 323 -0.21 10.74 -34.76
CA GLU A 323 -0.13 9.98 -33.52
C GLU A 323 -1.29 9.00 -33.40
N ARG A 324 -0.95 7.79 -32.94
CA ARG A 324 -1.90 6.71 -32.69
C ARG A 324 -2.22 6.71 -31.21
N VAL A 325 -3.47 7.04 -30.90
CA VAL A 325 -4.02 7.01 -29.54
C VAL A 325 -5.01 5.87 -29.41
N PHE A 326 -5.26 5.44 -28.17
CA PHE A 326 -6.35 4.53 -27.89
C PHE A 326 -7.70 5.21 -28.19
N ASP A 327 -8.56 4.56 -28.96
CA ASP A 327 -9.86 5.06 -29.39
C ASP A 327 -10.97 4.00 -29.26
N TYR A 328 -12.21 4.39 -29.58
CA TYR A 328 -13.37 3.48 -29.52
C TYR A 328 -13.24 2.27 -30.45
N ASN A 329 -12.55 2.40 -31.59
CA ASN A 329 -12.35 1.27 -32.49
C ASN A 329 -11.43 0.22 -31.85
N ILE A 330 -10.33 0.65 -31.24
CA ILE A 330 -9.43 -0.25 -30.51
C ILE A 330 -10.17 -0.88 -29.31
N LYS A 331 -11.00 -0.12 -28.58
CA LYS A 331 -11.85 -0.66 -27.51
C LYS A 331 -12.77 -1.77 -28.01
N ASN A 332 -13.52 -1.52 -29.09
CA ASN A 332 -14.45 -2.50 -29.66
C ASN A 332 -13.73 -3.78 -30.13
N GLN A 333 -12.54 -3.64 -30.72
CA GLN A 333 -11.71 -4.78 -31.09
C GLN A 333 -11.23 -5.56 -29.86
N TRP A 334 -10.85 -4.87 -28.78
CA TRP A 334 -10.47 -5.48 -27.52
C TRP A 334 -11.64 -6.25 -26.89
N GLU A 335 -12.84 -5.67 -26.84
CA GLU A 335 -14.04 -6.33 -26.31
C GLU A 335 -14.39 -7.59 -27.11
N LYS A 336 -14.34 -7.51 -28.45
CA LYS A 336 -14.56 -8.67 -29.32
C LYS A 336 -13.56 -9.79 -29.01
N LYS A 337 -12.26 -9.45 -28.95
CA LYS A 337 -11.20 -10.42 -28.65
C LYS A 337 -11.27 -10.95 -27.23
N ARG A 338 -11.73 -10.15 -26.27
CA ARG A 338 -12.00 -10.58 -24.89
C ARG A 338 -13.10 -11.62 -24.85
N ASN A 339 -14.21 -11.39 -25.55
CA ASN A 339 -15.33 -12.31 -25.63
C ASN A 339 -14.93 -13.64 -26.30
N GLU A 340 -14.11 -13.60 -27.35
CA GLU A 340 -13.55 -14.80 -27.98
C GLU A 340 -12.68 -15.63 -27.01
N ASN A 341 -12.04 -14.98 -26.03
CA ASN A 341 -11.17 -15.63 -25.04
C ASN A 341 -11.83 -15.87 -23.68
N LEU A 342 -13.16 -15.71 -23.56
CA LEU A 342 -13.85 -15.76 -22.27
C LEU A 342 -13.67 -17.11 -21.54
N ILE A 343 -13.76 -18.20 -22.30
CA ILE A 343 -13.59 -19.58 -21.81
C ILE A 343 -12.12 -20.01 -21.68
N ASN A 344 -11.18 -19.26 -22.23
CA ASN A 344 -9.76 -19.59 -22.19
C ASN A 344 -9.06 -18.85 -21.04
N PHE A 345 -9.00 -19.51 -19.88
CA PHE A 345 -8.47 -18.91 -18.64
C PHE A 345 -6.96 -18.62 -18.69
N ASN A 346 -6.23 -19.25 -19.61
CA ASN A 346 -4.80 -19.02 -19.78
C ASN A 346 -4.50 -17.80 -20.67
N LYS A 347 -5.51 -17.24 -21.35
CA LYS A 347 -5.37 -16.07 -22.23
C LYS A 347 -5.95 -14.85 -21.56
N ILE A 348 -5.14 -13.82 -21.31
CA ILE A 348 -5.62 -12.51 -20.86
C ILE A 348 -5.60 -11.57 -22.06
N THR A 349 -6.71 -10.87 -22.30
CA THR A 349 -6.80 -9.91 -23.41
C THR A 349 -6.25 -8.57 -22.96
N LEU A 350 -5.11 -8.19 -23.51
CA LEU A 350 -4.40 -6.95 -23.20
C LEU A 350 -4.59 -5.92 -24.30
N ILE A 351 -4.29 -4.66 -23.98
CA ILE A 351 -4.07 -3.62 -24.97
C ILE A 351 -2.56 -3.33 -24.97
N VAL A 352 -1.93 -3.44 -26.12
CA VAL A 352 -0.49 -3.27 -26.27
C VAL A 352 -0.17 -2.16 -27.26
N LYS A 353 0.99 -1.52 -27.05
CA LYS A 353 1.57 -0.53 -27.96
C LYS A 353 2.93 -1.03 -28.42
N CYS A 354 3.16 -0.95 -29.73
CA CYS A 354 4.49 -1.22 -30.28
C CYS A 354 5.36 0.02 -30.18
N ASP A 355 6.53 -0.07 -29.53
CA ASP A 355 7.48 1.05 -29.45
C ASP A 355 8.03 1.47 -30.82
N LYS A 356 7.96 0.59 -31.82
CA LYS A 356 8.59 0.78 -33.14
C LYS A 356 7.65 1.43 -34.14
N CYS A 357 6.48 0.83 -34.37
CA CYS A 357 5.50 1.34 -35.32
C CYS A 357 4.38 2.16 -34.66
N ASN A 358 4.42 2.32 -33.33
CA ASN A 358 3.44 3.06 -32.54
C ASN A 358 1.99 2.52 -32.64
N GLN A 359 1.80 1.33 -33.22
CA GLN A 359 0.47 0.73 -33.34
C GLN A 359 -0.05 0.27 -31.98
N ILE A 360 -1.31 0.59 -31.70
CA ILE A 360 -2.04 0.16 -30.51
C ILE A 360 -3.13 -0.82 -30.94
N TYR A 361 -3.17 -2.00 -30.32
CA TYR A 361 -4.10 -3.06 -30.72
C TYR A 361 -4.31 -4.08 -29.59
N PRO A 362 -5.40 -4.87 -29.64
CA PRO A 362 -5.64 -5.91 -28.64
C PRO A 362 -4.81 -7.16 -28.88
N TYR A 363 -4.24 -7.70 -27.80
CA TYR A 363 -3.36 -8.86 -27.81
C TYR A 363 -3.85 -9.94 -26.83
N SER A 364 -3.89 -11.21 -27.26
CA SER A 364 -4.26 -12.33 -26.39
C SER A 364 -3.00 -12.94 -25.78
N PHE A 365 -2.69 -12.57 -24.55
CA PHE A 365 -1.48 -12.98 -23.86
C PHE A 365 -1.65 -14.36 -23.20
N GLU A 366 -0.88 -15.35 -23.65
CA GLU A 366 -0.80 -16.70 -23.07
C GLU A 366 0.07 -16.67 -21.81
N THR A 367 -0.59 -16.46 -20.67
CA THR A 367 0.02 -16.21 -19.34
C THR A 367 1.08 -17.23 -18.93
N GLU A 368 0.94 -18.51 -19.31
CA GLU A 368 1.91 -19.56 -18.97
C GLU A 368 3.12 -19.62 -19.90
N LYS A 369 3.01 -19.11 -21.13
CA LYS A 369 4.01 -19.32 -22.19
C LYS A 369 4.77 -18.06 -22.54
N GLU A 370 4.12 -16.91 -22.47
CA GLU A 370 4.65 -15.66 -23.04
C GLU A 370 5.31 -14.75 -22.00
N ILE A 371 6.29 -13.97 -22.45
CA ILE A 371 6.89 -12.84 -21.73
C ILE A 371 6.72 -11.65 -22.65
N ILE A 372 6.18 -10.54 -22.16
CA ILE A 372 5.80 -9.40 -22.99
C ILE A 372 6.98 -8.89 -23.85
N ASP A 373 8.18 -8.85 -23.28
CA ASP A 373 9.41 -8.38 -23.95
C ASP A 373 9.86 -9.29 -25.11
N LYS A 374 9.38 -10.54 -25.15
CA LYS A 374 9.69 -11.51 -26.20
C LYS A 374 8.66 -11.54 -27.32
N ILE A 375 7.56 -10.80 -27.17
CA ILE A 375 6.48 -10.81 -28.15
C ILE A 375 6.84 -9.88 -29.31
N ILE A 376 6.66 -10.41 -30.51
CA ILE A 376 6.90 -9.70 -31.76
C ILE A 376 5.64 -8.92 -32.13
N CYS A 377 5.80 -7.66 -32.52
CA CYS A 377 4.68 -6.88 -33.03
C CYS A 377 4.17 -7.44 -34.36
N ILE A 378 2.88 -7.75 -34.44
CA ILE A 378 2.24 -8.30 -35.63
C ILE A 378 2.27 -7.34 -36.83
N ASN A 379 2.44 -6.04 -36.59
CA ASN A 379 2.36 -5.02 -37.63
C ASN A 379 3.72 -4.66 -38.24
N CYS A 380 4.82 -4.87 -37.50
CA CYS A 380 6.15 -4.50 -37.98
C CYS A 380 7.21 -5.58 -37.78
N ASN A 381 6.84 -6.76 -37.27
CA ASN A 381 7.71 -7.91 -37.04
C ASN A 381 8.97 -7.62 -36.20
N GLN A 382 8.91 -6.62 -35.31
CA GLN A 382 10.00 -6.29 -34.38
C GLN A 382 9.60 -6.61 -32.94
N SER A 383 10.55 -7.07 -32.15
CA SER A 383 10.41 -7.19 -30.69
C SER A 383 10.42 -5.79 -30.07
N LYS A 384 9.43 -5.53 -29.20
CA LYS A 384 9.22 -4.36 -28.31
C LYS A 384 7.73 -4.00 -28.26
N LEU A 385 6.94 -4.92 -27.72
CA LEU A 385 5.59 -4.59 -27.27
C LEU A 385 5.66 -4.16 -25.81
N LYS A 386 4.89 -3.13 -25.49
CA LYS A 386 4.61 -2.74 -24.11
C LYS A 386 3.12 -2.79 -23.86
N PHE A 387 2.77 -3.03 -22.61
CA PHE A 387 1.39 -2.83 -22.16
C PHE A 387 1.02 -1.35 -22.31
N TYR A 388 -0.20 -1.06 -22.77
CA TYR A 388 -0.67 0.31 -22.88
C TYR A 388 -0.93 0.89 -21.49
N ASP A 389 -0.13 1.86 -21.09
CA ASP A 389 -0.18 2.45 -19.76
C ASP A 389 -1.17 3.62 -19.70
N PHE A 390 -2.42 3.30 -19.42
CA PHE A 390 -3.48 4.30 -19.30
C PHE A 390 -3.22 5.35 -18.21
N ASP A 391 -2.54 5.00 -17.12
CA ASP A 391 -2.31 5.91 -15.99
C ASP A 391 -1.27 6.98 -16.34
N ASN A 392 -0.17 6.60 -17.01
CA ASN A 392 0.82 7.55 -17.53
C ASN A 392 0.31 8.38 -18.70
N GLU A 393 -0.61 7.81 -19.50
CA GLU A 393 -1.16 8.49 -20.68
C GLU A 393 -2.35 9.43 -20.32
N SER A 394 -2.91 9.38 -19.09
CA SER A 394 -4.07 10.21 -18.67
C SER A 394 -3.83 11.16 -17.49
N ASN A 395 -3.08 10.77 -16.44
CA ASN A 395 -2.87 11.62 -15.25
C ASN A 395 -2.11 12.92 -15.54
N SER A 396 -1.34 12.92 -16.62
CA SER A 396 -0.55 14.03 -17.10
C SER A 396 -1.35 15.12 -17.83
N LEU A 397 -2.46 14.77 -18.47
CA LEU A 397 -3.37 15.74 -19.08
C LEU A 397 -4.12 16.54 -18.02
N TYR A 398 -4.56 15.87 -16.95
CA TYR A 398 -5.19 16.52 -15.80
C TYR A 398 -4.27 17.56 -15.12
N LEU A 399 -2.96 17.29 -15.06
CA LEU A 399 -1.98 18.21 -14.49
C LEU A 399 -1.65 19.39 -15.41
N GLN A 400 -1.83 19.25 -16.73
CA GLN A 400 -1.62 20.35 -17.69
C GLN A 400 -2.83 21.30 -17.77
N GLU A 401 -4.05 20.81 -17.58
CA GLU A 401 -5.25 21.68 -17.52
C GLU A 401 -5.34 22.50 -16.22
N MET A 402 -4.79 22.00 -15.10
CA MET A 402 -4.77 22.73 -13.82
C MET A 402 -3.65 23.78 -13.71
N PHE A 403 -2.69 23.79 -14.62
CA PHE A 403 -1.63 24.79 -14.70
C PHE A 403 -1.41 25.20 -16.16
N PRO A 404 -2.25 26.12 -16.70
CA PRO A 404 -1.91 26.75 -17.96
C PRO A 404 -0.61 27.54 -17.76
N ARG A 405 0.43 27.21 -18.53
CA ARG A 405 1.63 28.04 -18.61
C ARG A 405 1.32 29.37 -19.29
#